data_AF-B4LB76-F1
#
_entry.id   AF-B4LB76-F1
#
_cell.length_a   1.000
_cell.length_b   1.000
_cell.length_c   1.000
_cell.angle_alpha   90.00
_cell.angle_beta   90.00
_cell.angle_gamma   90.00
#
_symmetry.space_group_name_H-M   'P 1'
#
loop_
_entity.id
_entity.type
_entity.pdbx_description
1 polymer ?
#
loop_
_entity_poly.entity_id
_entity_poly.type
_entity_poly.pdbx_seq_one_letter_code
_entity_poly.pdbx_strand_id
1 'polypeptide(L)'
;MSLANMNSHNIIKELNVIPTTIKIDALSWQQGVLKGGEQMKIYAELCAKIFESETQLNNAKRSRELRHAKKRIHKLFKRLDKAYNQMKHILETLTEIRLRTEHMWRRVRLWNDDELIREHCITWELTTTKLLEFLQFLTQRYDCEWEIKEMVMNELEKVSDNYDANILLEAWLDNSHAGGDEFERKLIAFYSSIGQRYATTQYYSRYT
;
A
#
# COMPACT_ATOMS: atom_id res chain seq x y z
N MET A 1 -19.68 -39.13 6.60
CA MET A 1 -19.80 -37.78 6.02
C MET A 1 -19.32 -37.85 4.58
N SER A 2 -20.05 -37.31 3.62
CA SER A 2 -19.62 -37.28 2.21
C SER A 2 -18.49 -36.25 2.01
N LEU A 3 -17.62 -36.47 1.01
CA LEU A 3 -16.56 -35.53 0.60
C LEU A 3 -17.11 -34.13 0.28
N ALA A 4 -18.34 -34.05 -0.24
CA ALA A 4 -19.04 -32.78 -0.49
C ALA A 4 -19.31 -32.01 0.82
N ASN A 5 -19.78 -32.68 1.89
CA ASN A 5 -20.03 -32.05 3.18
C ASN A 5 -18.74 -31.57 3.88
N MET A 6 -17.62 -32.28 3.70
CA MET A 6 -16.32 -31.83 4.21
C MET A 6 -15.80 -30.59 3.47
N ASN A 7 -16.07 -30.48 2.17
CA ASN A 7 -15.65 -29.33 1.36
C ASN A 7 -16.42 -28.06 1.77
N SER A 8 -17.75 -28.15 1.91
CA SER A 8 -18.58 -27.01 2.33
C SER A 8 -18.24 -26.51 3.73
N HIS A 9 -17.92 -27.39 4.68
CA HIS A 9 -17.51 -26.97 6.04
C HIS A 9 -16.19 -26.18 6.04
N ASN A 10 -15.21 -26.61 5.23
CA ASN A 10 -13.94 -25.89 5.08
C ASN A 10 -14.13 -24.53 4.40
N ILE A 11 -14.99 -24.45 3.40
CA ILE A 11 -15.33 -23.19 2.72
C ILE A 11 -15.99 -22.21 3.70
N ILE A 12 -16.99 -22.66 4.46
CA ILE A 12 -17.66 -21.83 5.48
C ILE A 12 -16.67 -21.34 6.53
N LYS A 13 -15.77 -22.21 7.01
CA LYS A 13 -14.75 -21.83 7.98
C LYS A 13 -13.85 -20.71 7.44
N GLU A 14 -13.46 -20.79 6.17
CA GLU A 14 -12.64 -19.77 5.55
C GLU A 14 -13.39 -18.46 5.30
N LEU A 15 -14.63 -18.54 4.80
CA LEU A 15 -15.51 -17.38 4.62
C LEU A 15 -15.64 -16.55 5.91
N ASN A 16 -15.69 -17.21 7.07
CA ASN A 16 -15.74 -16.54 8.37
C ASN A 16 -14.44 -15.84 8.79
N VAL A 17 -13.29 -16.23 8.22
CA VAL A 17 -11.99 -15.63 8.53
C VAL A 17 -11.69 -14.44 7.62
N ILE A 18 -12.13 -14.49 6.36
CA ILE A 18 -11.86 -13.47 5.34
C ILE A 18 -12.16 -12.03 5.84
N PRO A 19 -13.29 -11.74 6.52
CA PRO A 19 -13.56 -10.38 6.98
C PRO A 19 -12.53 -9.82 7.94
N THR A 20 -11.99 -10.69 8.81
CA THR A 20 -10.93 -10.30 9.74
C THR A 20 -9.63 -10.03 9.00
N THR A 21 -9.29 -10.89 8.02
CA THR A 21 -8.11 -10.69 7.15
C THR A 21 -8.21 -9.38 6.38
N ILE A 22 -9.34 -9.10 5.75
CA ILE A 22 -9.61 -7.84 5.02
C ILE A 22 -9.36 -6.63 5.91
N LYS A 23 -9.86 -6.64 7.15
CA LYS A 23 -9.67 -5.55 8.10
C LYS A 23 -8.18 -5.32 8.42
N ILE A 24 -7.46 -6.38 8.73
CA ILE A 24 -6.03 -6.30 9.03
C ILE A 24 -5.27 -5.76 7.83
N ASP A 25 -5.57 -6.28 6.65
CA ASP A 25 -4.90 -5.91 5.40
C ASP A 25 -5.20 -4.46 5.00
N ALA A 26 -6.44 -3.98 5.16
CA ALA A 26 -6.77 -2.58 4.90
C ALA A 26 -6.03 -1.61 5.84
N LEU A 27 -5.87 -1.96 7.12
CA LEU A 27 -5.08 -1.18 8.07
C LEU A 27 -3.59 -1.19 7.72
N SER A 28 -3.03 -2.38 7.43
CA SER A 28 -1.63 -2.53 7.03
C SER A 28 -1.34 -1.79 5.71
N TRP A 29 -2.28 -1.82 4.77
CA TRP A 29 -2.21 -1.06 3.52
C TRP A 29 -2.07 0.44 3.77
N GLN A 30 -3.01 1.01 4.53
CA GLN A 30 -3.01 2.43 4.87
C GLN A 30 -1.71 2.84 5.58
N GLN A 31 -1.25 2.03 6.54
CA GLN A 31 0.02 2.27 7.23
C GLN A 31 1.23 2.18 6.28
N GLY A 32 1.23 1.22 5.35
CA GLY A 32 2.28 1.06 4.35
C GLY A 32 2.39 2.29 3.46
N VAL A 33 1.26 2.75 2.90
CA VAL A 33 1.18 3.95 2.07
C VAL A 33 1.71 5.19 2.81
N LEU A 34 1.25 5.41 4.05
CA LEU A 34 1.68 6.56 4.88
C LEU A 34 3.18 6.52 5.17
N LYS A 35 3.70 5.38 5.65
CA LYS A 35 5.13 5.20 5.90
C LYS A 35 5.96 5.37 4.63
N GLY A 36 5.44 4.91 3.50
CA GLY A 36 6.07 5.07 2.20
C GLY A 36 6.19 6.55 1.82
N GLY A 37 5.14 7.34 2.08
CA GLY A 37 5.15 8.78 1.85
C GLY A 37 6.18 9.50 2.73
N GLU A 38 6.33 9.08 3.98
CA GLU A 38 7.39 9.59 4.87
C GLU A 38 8.79 9.25 4.34
N GLN A 39 9.01 8.01 3.88
CA GLN A 39 10.29 7.63 3.29
C GLN A 39 10.57 8.36 1.98
N MET A 40 9.55 8.59 1.16
CA MET A 40 9.70 9.31 -0.11
C MET A 40 10.05 10.79 0.12
N LYS A 41 9.48 11.42 1.15
CA LYS A 41 9.89 12.77 1.59
C LYS A 41 11.37 12.80 1.99
N ILE A 42 11.80 11.82 2.78
CA ILE A 42 13.21 11.69 3.18
C ILE A 42 14.10 11.47 1.96
N TYR A 43 13.68 10.64 1.01
CA TYR A 43 14.39 10.37 -0.24
C TYR A 43 14.58 11.66 -1.05
N ALA A 44 13.51 12.39 -1.32
CA ALA A 44 13.55 13.65 -2.07
C ALA A 44 14.44 14.71 -1.40
N GLU A 45 14.36 14.85 -0.08
CA GLU A 45 15.25 15.74 0.68
C GLU A 45 16.73 15.35 0.58
N LEU A 46 17.03 14.05 0.54
CA LEU A 46 18.39 13.55 0.42
C LEU A 46 18.93 13.80 -0.99
N CYS A 47 18.14 13.57 -2.03
CA CYS A 47 18.47 13.95 -3.41
C CYS A 47 18.83 15.44 -3.51
N ALA A 48 18.00 16.32 -2.95
CA ALA A 48 18.29 17.76 -2.94
C ALA A 48 19.63 18.11 -2.28
N LYS A 49 19.93 17.49 -1.14
CA LYS A 49 21.21 17.69 -0.44
C LYS A 49 22.40 17.12 -1.24
N ILE A 50 22.20 16.04 -1.99
CA ILE A 50 23.22 15.44 -2.85
C ILE A 50 23.51 16.39 -4.02
N PHE A 51 22.50 16.79 -4.78
CA PHE A 51 22.66 17.68 -5.94
C PHE A 51 23.26 19.05 -5.56
N GLU A 52 22.87 19.60 -4.41
CA GLU A 52 23.51 20.80 -3.87
C GLU A 52 25.01 20.57 -3.58
N SER A 53 25.34 19.43 -2.95
CA SER A 53 26.73 19.08 -2.61
C SER A 53 27.57 18.80 -3.85
N GLU A 54 27.00 18.24 -4.92
CA GLU A 54 27.65 18.02 -6.21
C GLU A 54 27.96 19.36 -6.91
N THR A 55 27.01 20.29 -6.87
CA THR A 55 27.21 21.66 -7.36
C THR A 55 28.36 22.35 -6.61
N GLN A 56 28.44 22.16 -5.28
CA GLN A 56 29.55 22.68 -4.47
C GLN A 56 30.88 22.00 -4.82
N LEU A 57 30.90 20.69 -5.08
CA LEU A 57 32.09 19.96 -5.51
C LEU A 57 32.63 20.48 -6.84
N ASN A 58 31.74 20.70 -7.82
CA ASN A 58 32.11 21.20 -9.14
C ASN A 58 32.76 22.60 -9.07
N ASN A 59 32.43 23.38 -8.03
CA ASN A 59 32.95 24.73 -7.82
C ASN A 59 34.09 24.82 -6.79
N ALA A 60 34.50 23.69 -6.18
CA ALA A 60 35.50 23.69 -5.12
C ALA A 60 36.91 23.95 -5.66
N LYS A 61 37.62 24.91 -5.06
CA LYS A 61 38.97 25.32 -5.50
C LYS A 61 40.09 24.70 -4.66
N ARG A 62 39.78 24.11 -3.50
CA ARG A 62 40.77 23.57 -2.56
C ARG A 62 40.60 22.06 -2.34
N SER A 63 41.73 21.35 -2.27
CA SER A 63 41.78 19.90 -2.00
C SER A 63 41.06 19.48 -0.70
N ARG A 64 41.11 20.32 0.33
CA ARG A 64 40.42 20.07 1.60
C ARG A 64 38.90 20.10 1.44
N GLU A 65 38.37 21.07 0.70
CA GLU A 65 36.93 21.22 0.41
C GLU A 65 36.42 20.00 -0.38
N LEU A 66 37.17 19.58 -1.40
CA LEU A 66 36.88 18.38 -2.18
C LEU A 66 36.76 17.13 -1.31
N ARG A 67 37.70 16.92 -0.36
CA ARG A 67 37.65 15.76 0.54
C ARG A 67 36.45 15.80 1.50
N HIS A 68 36.10 16.96 2.03
CA HIS A 68 34.95 17.10 2.92
C HIS A 68 33.63 16.86 2.17
N ALA A 69 33.47 17.45 0.99
CA ALA A 69 32.26 17.29 0.19
C ALA A 69 32.08 15.85 -0.30
N LYS A 70 33.14 15.16 -0.76
CA LYS A 70 33.08 13.71 -1.09
C LYS A 70 32.62 12.86 0.10
N LYS A 71 33.15 13.10 1.31
CA LYS A 71 32.71 12.39 2.53
C LYS A 71 31.25 12.66 2.86
N ARG A 72 30.78 13.90 2.68
CA ARG A 72 29.38 14.29 2.91
C ARG A 72 28.45 13.58 1.93
N ILE A 73 28.76 13.60 0.63
CA ILE A 73 27.98 12.94 -0.41
C ILE A 73 27.89 11.43 -0.16
N HIS A 74 29.01 10.78 0.17
CA HIS A 74 29.00 9.35 0.52
C HIS A 74 28.06 9.02 1.69
N LYS A 75 28.02 9.88 2.72
CA LYS A 75 27.09 9.72 3.85
C LYS A 75 25.64 9.93 3.43
N LEU A 76 25.37 10.84 2.50
CA LEU A 76 24.03 11.09 1.97
C LEU A 76 23.54 9.90 1.14
N PHE A 77 24.36 9.35 0.24
CA PHE A 77 24.03 8.15 -0.53
C PHE A 77 23.69 6.96 0.37
N LYS A 78 24.48 6.69 1.42
CA LYS A 78 24.14 5.62 2.38
C LYS A 78 22.77 5.80 3.05
N ARG A 79 22.35 7.05 3.28
CA ARG A 79 21.03 7.34 3.85
C ARG A 79 19.94 7.21 2.79
N LEU A 80 20.24 7.58 1.55
CA LEU A 80 19.36 7.43 0.40
C LEU A 80 19.06 5.94 0.15
N ASP A 81 20.10 5.10 0.12
CA ASP A 81 19.98 3.64 0.01
C ASP A 81 19.10 3.06 1.12
N LYS A 82 19.23 3.58 2.35
CA LYS A 82 18.40 3.14 3.47
C LYS A 82 16.92 3.49 3.23
N ALA A 83 16.63 4.72 2.81
CA ALA A 83 15.25 5.14 2.51
C ALA A 83 14.67 4.32 1.35
N TYR A 84 15.44 4.11 0.28
CA TYR A 84 15.06 3.27 -0.85
C TYR A 84 14.73 1.83 -0.41
N ASN A 85 15.59 1.19 0.39
CA ASN A 85 15.33 -0.17 0.88
C ASN A 85 14.08 -0.23 1.77
N GLN A 86 13.82 0.81 2.57
CA GLN A 86 12.59 0.89 3.37
C GLN A 86 11.35 1.02 2.47
N MET A 87 11.41 1.83 1.42
CA MET A 87 10.32 1.92 0.44
C MET A 87 10.10 0.61 -0.30
N LYS A 88 11.17 -0.10 -0.67
CA LYS A 88 11.10 -1.42 -1.28
C LYS A 88 10.36 -2.43 -0.40
N HIS A 89 10.70 -2.51 0.90
CA HIS A 89 9.99 -3.37 1.85
C HIS A 89 8.52 -2.99 2.03
N ILE A 90 8.20 -1.69 1.94
CA ILE A 90 6.81 -1.22 1.96
C ILE A 90 6.08 -1.72 0.71
N LEU A 91 6.67 -1.59 -0.48
CA LEU A 91 6.08 -2.08 -1.72
C LEU A 91 5.89 -3.61 -1.70
N GLU A 92 6.83 -4.37 -1.13
CA GLU A 92 6.69 -5.82 -0.91
C GLU A 92 5.45 -6.13 -0.06
N THR A 93 5.25 -5.40 1.04
CA THR A 93 4.06 -5.55 1.90
C THR A 93 2.76 -5.25 1.15
N LEU A 94 2.74 -4.18 0.35
CA LEU A 94 1.57 -3.83 -0.47
C LEU A 94 1.29 -4.90 -1.53
N THR A 95 2.35 -5.45 -2.14
CA THR A 95 2.25 -6.57 -3.09
C THR A 95 1.60 -7.79 -2.45
N GLU A 96 2.02 -8.16 -1.25
CA GLU A 96 1.44 -9.30 -0.53
C GLU A 96 -0.05 -9.11 -0.23
N ILE A 97 -0.45 -7.91 0.18
CA ILE A 97 -1.86 -7.57 0.44
C ILE A 97 -2.69 -7.64 -0.85
N ARG A 98 -2.17 -7.07 -1.93
CA ARG A 98 -2.79 -7.09 -3.26
C ARG A 98 -3.06 -8.52 -3.73
N LEU A 99 -2.01 -9.35 -3.74
CA LEU A 99 -2.10 -10.75 -4.16
C LEU A 99 -3.06 -11.55 -3.26
N ARG A 100 -2.99 -11.36 -1.94
CA ARG A 100 -3.89 -12.06 -1.01
C ARG A 100 -5.35 -11.67 -1.23
N THR A 101 -5.62 -10.39 -1.46
CA THR A 101 -6.96 -9.88 -1.76
C THR A 101 -7.49 -10.47 -3.06
N GLU A 102 -6.65 -10.52 -4.10
CA GLU A 102 -6.99 -11.14 -5.39
C GLU A 102 -7.27 -12.64 -5.22
N HIS A 103 -6.45 -13.36 -4.44
CA HIS A 103 -6.67 -14.78 -4.15
C HIS A 103 -7.99 -15.00 -3.41
N MET A 104 -8.32 -14.18 -2.41
CA MET A 104 -9.62 -14.25 -1.72
C MET A 104 -10.76 -13.99 -2.70
N TRP A 105 -10.66 -12.96 -3.56
CA TRP A 105 -11.67 -12.65 -4.56
C TRP A 105 -11.91 -13.82 -5.52
N ARG A 106 -10.86 -14.41 -6.10
CA ARG A 106 -10.96 -15.55 -7.02
C ARG A 106 -11.64 -16.75 -6.36
N ARG A 107 -11.32 -17.04 -5.09
CA ARG A 107 -11.92 -18.16 -4.36
C ARG A 107 -13.39 -17.92 -4.03
N VAL A 108 -13.72 -16.76 -3.49
CA VAL A 108 -15.11 -16.39 -3.17
C VAL A 108 -15.95 -16.38 -4.44
N ARG A 109 -15.41 -15.92 -5.58
CA ARG A 109 -16.08 -15.97 -6.87
C ARG A 109 -16.50 -17.40 -7.25
N LEU A 110 -15.59 -18.36 -7.14
CA LEU A 110 -15.87 -19.77 -7.42
C LEU A 110 -16.92 -20.36 -6.47
N TRP A 111 -16.91 -19.95 -5.20
CA TRP A 111 -17.86 -20.44 -4.22
C TRP A 111 -19.25 -19.83 -4.37
N ASN A 112 -19.34 -18.61 -4.90
CA ASN A 112 -20.59 -17.92 -5.11
C ASN A 112 -21.44 -18.54 -6.25
N ASP A 113 -20.86 -19.44 -7.05
CA ASP A 113 -21.56 -20.23 -8.06
C ASP A 113 -22.39 -21.38 -7.42
N ASP A 114 -22.07 -21.79 -6.19
CA ASP A 114 -22.84 -22.77 -5.41
C ASP A 114 -23.98 -22.07 -4.65
N GLU A 115 -25.22 -22.49 -4.90
CA GLU A 115 -26.43 -21.89 -4.32
C GLU A 115 -26.45 -21.94 -2.78
N LEU A 116 -26.01 -23.03 -2.16
CA LEU A 116 -25.99 -23.18 -0.70
C LEU A 116 -24.93 -22.27 -0.06
N ILE A 117 -23.83 -22.02 -0.75
CA ILE A 117 -22.75 -21.15 -0.27
C ILE A 117 -23.06 -19.68 -0.54
N ARG A 118 -23.70 -19.37 -1.67
CA ARG A 118 -24.15 -18.02 -2.03
C ARG A 118 -25.13 -17.45 -1.00
N GLU A 119 -26.08 -18.28 -0.54
CA GLU A 119 -27.08 -17.91 0.47
C GLU A 119 -26.53 -17.95 1.91
N HIS A 120 -25.30 -18.43 2.10
CA HIS A 120 -24.68 -18.48 3.40
C HIS A 120 -24.47 -17.08 3.98
N CYS A 121 -25.02 -16.85 5.17
CA CYS A 121 -24.71 -15.67 5.96
C CYS A 121 -23.39 -15.91 6.70
N ILE A 122 -22.37 -15.12 6.34
CA ILE A 122 -21.04 -15.22 6.93
C ILE A 122 -21.09 -14.61 8.34
N THR A 123 -21.54 -13.37 8.45
CA THR A 123 -21.59 -12.63 9.72
C THR A 123 -22.56 -11.47 9.60
N TRP A 124 -23.46 -11.31 10.58
CA TRP A 124 -24.48 -10.24 10.62
C TRP A 124 -25.27 -10.12 9.31
N GLU A 125 -24.95 -9.14 8.47
CA GLU A 125 -25.62 -8.87 7.19
C GLU A 125 -24.72 -9.16 5.98
N LEU A 126 -23.50 -9.66 6.21
CA LEU A 126 -22.53 -10.00 5.18
C LEU A 126 -22.84 -11.38 4.59
N THR A 127 -23.34 -11.38 3.36
CA THR A 127 -23.49 -12.58 2.53
C THR A 127 -22.26 -12.82 1.67
N THR A 128 -22.12 -14.04 1.13
CA THR A 128 -21.07 -14.37 0.16
C THR A 128 -21.06 -13.42 -1.04
N THR A 129 -22.23 -13.04 -1.56
CA THR A 129 -22.37 -12.07 -2.66
C THR A 129 -21.82 -10.68 -2.28
N LYS A 130 -22.21 -10.14 -1.12
CA LYS A 130 -21.71 -8.83 -0.66
C LYS A 130 -20.21 -8.85 -0.41
N LEU A 131 -19.69 -9.96 0.12
CA LEU A 131 -18.25 -10.14 0.30
C LEU A 131 -17.51 -10.18 -1.05
N LEU A 132 -18.07 -10.87 -2.04
CA LEU A 132 -17.52 -10.95 -3.39
C LEU A 132 -17.42 -9.56 -4.04
N GLU A 133 -18.50 -8.78 -4.00
CA GLU A 133 -18.53 -7.41 -4.52
C GLU A 133 -17.49 -6.52 -3.81
N PHE A 134 -17.35 -6.66 -2.50
CA PHE A 134 -16.38 -5.89 -1.75
C PHE A 134 -14.93 -6.29 -2.07
N LEU A 135 -14.65 -7.58 -2.19
CA LEU A 135 -13.33 -8.08 -2.61
C LEU A 135 -12.98 -7.65 -4.03
N GLN A 136 -13.95 -7.61 -4.94
CA GLN A 136 -13.74 -7.08 -6.30
C GLN A 136 -13.33 -5.60 -6.24
N PHE A 137 -14.05 -4.80 -5.45
CA PHE A 137 -13.73 -3.40 -5.24
C PHE A 137 -12.32 -3.22 -4.68
N LEU A 138 -11.95 -3.96 -3.64
CA LEU A 138 -10.60 -3.87 -3.05
C LEU A 138 -9.51 -4.27 -4.06
N THR A 139 -9.72 -5.36 -4.81
CA THR A 139 -8.76 -5.82 -5.82
C THR A 139 -8.46 -4.71 -6.83
N GLN A 140 -9.50 -4.09 -7.39
CA GLN A 140 -9.34 -2.99 -8.36
C GLN A 140 -8.61 -1.78 -7.76
N ARG A 141 -8.94 -1.40 -6.52
CA ARG A 141 -8.34 -0.21 -5.89
C ARG A 141 -6.89 -0.46 -5.49
N TYR A 142 -6.57 -1.64 -4.97
CA TYR A 142 -5.21 -2.02 -4.64
C TYR A 142 -4.33 -2.20 -5.89
N ASP A 143 -4.86 -2.75 -6.98
CA ASP A 143 -4.11 -2.85 -8.24
C ASP A 143 -3.72 -1.46 -8.76
N CYS A 144 -4.68 -0.55 -8.94
CA CYS A 144 -4.41 0.79 -9.44
C CYS A 144 -3.43 1.56 -8.55
N GLU A 145 -3.63 1.53 -7.23
CA GLU A 145 -2.76 2.23 -6.29
C GLU A 145 -1.35 1.64 -6.27
N TRP A 146 -1.24 0.31 -6.32
CA TRP A 146 0.04 -0.40 -6.32
C TRP A 146 0.84 -0.13 -7.59
N GLU A 147 0.21 -0.08 -8.77
CA GLU A 147 0.87 0.22 -10.04
C GLU A 147 1.59 1.57 -9.99
N ILE A 148 0.96 2.58 -9.38
CA ILE A 148 1.60 3.90 -9.17
C ILE A 148 2.81 3.76 -8.24
N LYS A 149 2.69 3.01 -7.13
CA LYS A 149 3.79 2.86 -6.17
C LYS A 149 4.95 2.04 -6.73
N GLU A 150 4.65 1.03 -7.54
CA GLU A 150 5.64 0.24 -8.28
C GLU A 150 6.37 1.11 -9.31
N MET A 151 5.63 1.91 -10.09
CA MET A 151 6.21 2.85 -11.04
C MET A 151 7.18 3.82 -10.35
N VAL A 152 6.77 4.41 -9.22
CA VAL A 152 7.65 5.29 -8.43
C VAL A 152 8.93 4.56 -8.05
N MET A 153 8.84 3.35 -7.49
CA MET A 153 10.02 2.58 -7.08
C MET A 153 10.98 2.28 -8.23
N ASN A 154 10.45 1.94 -9.41
CA ASN A 154 11.24 1.64 -10.60
C ASN A 154 11.98 2.87 -11.15
N GLU A 155 11.46 4.08 -10.92
CA GLU A 155 12.06 5.32 -11.38
C GLU A 155 13.01 5.97 -10.36
N LEU A 156 12.98 5.58 -9.07
CA LEU A 156 13.86 6.17 -8.05
C LEU A 156 15.35 6.10 -8.41
N GLU A 157 15.82 4.98 -8.98
CA GLU A 157 17.23 4.84 -9.35
C GLU A 157 17.66 5.74 -10.53
N LYS A 158 16.71 6.31 -11.26
CA LYS A 158 16.95 7.15 -12.45
C LYS A 158 16.84 8.64 -12.16
N VAL A 159 16.50 9.02 -10.93
CA VAL A 159 16.38 10.42 -10.49
C VAL A 159 17.68 11.16 -10.74
N SER A 160 17.60 12.18 -11.59
CA SER A 160 18.78 12.93 -12.06
C SER A 160 18.83 14.35 -11.51
N ASP A 161 17.69 14.87 -11.07
CA ASP A 161 17.58 16.19 -10.46
C ASP A 161 16.46 16.27 -9.40
N ASN A 162 16.29 17.47 -8.83
CA ASN A 162 15.26 17.72 -7.82
C ASN A 162 13.83 17.70 -8.37
N TYR A 163 13.67 18.01 -9.65
CA TYR A 163 12.36 18.04 -10.29
C TYR A 163 11.82 16.62 -10.43
N ASP A 164 12.66 15.68 -10.90
CA ASP A 164 12.36 14.25 -10.96
C ASP A 164 11.94 13.72 -9.58
N ALA A 165 12.73 14.01 -8.54
CA ALA A 165 12.46 13.55 -7.19
C ALA A 165 11.11 14.07 -6.63
N ASN A 166 10.75 15.31 -6.97
CA ASN A 166 9.49 15.91 -6.54
C ASN A 166 8.29 15.32 -7.29
N ILE A 167 8.40 15.07 -8.60
CA ILE A 167 7.32 14.38 -9.35
C ILE A 167 7.02 13.02 -8.74
N LEU A 168 8.06 12.24 -8.45
CA LEU A 168 7.89 10.91 -7.86
C LEU A 168 7.31 10.99 -6.43
N LEU A 169 7.65 12.04 -5.68
CA LEU A 169 7.05 12.30 -4.36
C LEU A 169 5.56 12.60 -4.49
N GLU A 170 5.17 13.49 -5.41
CA GLU A 170 3.76 13.81 -5.66
C GLU A 170 2.98 12.57 -6.10
N ALA A 171 3.53 11.77 -7.01
CA ALA A 171 2.92 10.51 -7.45
C ALA A 171 2.75 9.50 -6.31
N TRP A 172 3.71 9.42 -5.37
CA TRP A 172 3.54 8.56 -4.20
C TRP A 172 2.45 9.09 -3.25
N LEU A 173 2.38 10.41 -3.07
CA LEU A 173 1.43 11.03 -2.15
C LEU A 173 0.00 11.09 -2.69
N ASP A 174 -0.18 11.03 -4.01
CA ASP A 174 -1.48 10.78 -4.61
C ASP A 174 -1.94 9.37 -4.24
N ASN A 175 -3.00 9.30 -3.43
CA ASN A 175 -3.62 8.05 -2.97
C ASN A 175 -5.11 8.02 -3.32
N SER A 176 -5.46 8.55 -4.49
CA SER A 176 -6.84 8.73 -4.94
C SER A 176 -7.63 7.42 -5.07
N HIS A 177 -6.98 6.25 -5.13
CA HIS A 177 -7.66 4.97 -5.26
C HIS A 177 -7.89 4.30 -3.90
N ALA A 178 -6.83 3.83 -3.24
CA ALA A 178 -6.91 3.09 -1.97
C ALA A 178 -6.63 3.96 -0.73
N GLY A 179 -6.78 5.28 -0.88
CA GLY A 179 -6.83 6.28 0.19
C GLY A 179 -7.83 7.41 -0.08
N GLY A 180 -8.73 7.25 -1.07
CA GLY A 180 -9.73 8.24 -1.44
C GLY A 180 -11.08 8.04 -0.74
N ASP A 181 -11.95 9.06 -0.85
CA ASP A 181 -13.26 9.10 -0.17
C ASP A 181 -14.19 7.92 -0.53
N GLU A 182 -14.12 7.41 -1.76
CA GLU A 182 -14.92 6.24 -2.16
C GLU A 182 -14.45 4.98 -1.44
N PHE A 183 -13.14 4.80 -1.30
CA PHE A 183 -12.53 3.67 -0.59
C PHE A 183 -12.86 3.70 0.89
N GLU A 184 -12.74 4.86 1.54
CA GLU A 184 -13.12 5.03 2.94
C GLU A 184 -14.62 4.73 3.15
N ARG A 185 -15.52 5.29 2.32
CA ARG A 185 -16.96 5.01 2.43
C ARG A 185 -17.29 3.52 2.25
N LYS A 186 -16.66 2.85 1.30
CA LYS A 186 -16.85 1.40 1.06
C LYS A 186 -16.32 0.56 2.23
N LEU A 187 -15.18 0.92 2.82
CA LEU A 187 -14.66 0.29 4.04
C LEU A 187 -15.58 0.49 5.24
N ILE A 188 -16.13 1.70 5.43
CA ILE A 188 -17.08 1.98 6.50
C ILE A 188 -18.35 1.12 6.37
N ALA A 189 -18.88 1.03 5.16
CA ALA A 189 -20.04 0.17 4.87
C ALA A 189 -19.73 -1.31 5.16
N PHE A 190 -18.55 -1.78 4.77
CA PHE A 190 -18.10 -3.14 5.04
C PHE A 190 -17.98 -3.42 6.55
N TYR A 191 -17.31 -2.57 7.33
CA TYR A 191 -17.20 -2.76 8.78
C TYR A 191 -18.55 -2.73 9.49
N SER A 192 -19.47 -1.88 9.03
CA SER A 192 -20.84 -1.86 9.52
C SER A 192 -21.54 -3.20 9.26
N SER A 193 -21.35 -3.80 8.07
CA SER A 193 -21.96 -5.09 7.70
C SER A 193 -21.48 -6.29 8.53
N ILE A 194 -20.31 -6.19 9.17
CA ILE A 194 -19.75 -7.23 10.06
C ILE A 194 -19.97 -6.90 11.55
N GLY A 195 -20.83 -5.93 11.86
CA GLY A 195 -21.20 -5.56 13.23
C GLY A 195 -20.14 -4.76 13.98
N GLN A 196 -19.16 -4.18 13.27
CA GLN A 196 -18.14 -3.33 13.88
C GLN A 196 -18.49 -1.85 13.69
N ARG A 197 -18.52 -1.09 14.79
CA ARG A 197 -18.50 0.37 14.71
C ARG A 197 -17.11 0.79 14.24
N TYR A 198 -17.04 1.54 13.13
CA TYR A 198 -15.81 2.19 12.71
C TYR A 198 -15.34 3.07 13.87
N ALA A 199 -14.25 2.70 14.55
CA ALA A 199 -13.54 3.67 15.36
C ALA A 199 -12.91 4.62 14.35
N THR A 200 -13.53 5.79 14.19
CA THR A 200 -13.03 6.88 13.35
C THR A 200 -11.57 7.07 13.69
N THR A 201 -10.68 6.52 12.86
CA THR A 201 -9.25 6.75 13.05
C THR A 201 -9.06 8.12 12.43
N GLN A 202 -9.27 9.16 13.25
CA GLN A 202 -8.98 10.55 12.92
C GLN A 202 -7.52 10.65 12.47
N TYR A 203 -7.26 10.48 11.18
CA TYR A 203 -5.95 10.75 10.57
C TYR A 203 -6.04 11.60 9.29
N TYR A 204 -7.23 12.08 8.92
CA TYR A 204 -7.43 13.10 7.89
C TYR A 204 -7.57 14.52 8.46
N SER A 205 -6.71 14.88 9.41
CA SER A 205 -6.54 16.29 9.81
C SER A 205 -5.15 16.52 10.36
N ARG A 206 -4.12 16.41 9.51
CA ARG A 206 -2.81 17.01 9.84
C ARG A 206 -1.83 17.20 8.69
N TYR A 207 -2.26 17.29 7.43
CA TYR A 207 -1.37 17.74 6.34
C TYR A 207 -2.19 18.47 5.26
N THR A 208 -2.78 19.60 5.63
CA THR A 208 -2.95 20.76 4.74
C THR A 208 -1.92 21.80 5.16
#